data_AF-A0A524CDJ5-F1
#
_entry.id   AF-A0A524CDJ5-F1
#
_cell.length_a   1.000
_cell.length_b   1.000
_cell.length_c   1.000
_cell.angle_alpha   90.00
_cell.angle_beta   90.00
_cell.angle_gamma   90.00
#
_symmetry.space_group_name_H-M   'P 1'
#
loop_
_entity.id
_entity.type
_entity.pdbx_description
1 polymer ?
#
loop_
_entity_poly.entity_id
_entity_poly.type
_entity_poly.pdbx_seq_one_letter_code
_entity_poly.pdbx_strand_id
1 'polypeptide(L)'
;MFAKEGLYFVIPSIIINVFIISFFNWFYADVYSKFFPYFGWFYSPLFALTAFFIFFFRDPDRKPEGDGIIAPTDGTVTFVKQENGKTTIFIELAASDVHTQRSPVEGKILNVEKIKGAHHPIYFVNTSKSENEYTIPVNKNERIKIDMVDKNGVKMKITQIAGAVARRCRSYVKTGDTVQRGQRIGIIMFGSLLKYEIEGQYEIIKGIGEHVKSGKHVLLKRLQ
;
A
#
# COMPACT_ATOMS: atom_id res chain seq x y z
N MET A 1 7.82 13.65 -0.60
CA MET A 1 8.40 12.64 0.30
C MET A 1 8.21 11.25 -0.34
N PHE A 2 9.11 10.29 -0.10
CA PHE A 2 9.27 9.04 -0.88
C PHE A 2 9.50 7.87 0.08
N ALA A 3 8.90 6.70 -0.20
CA ALA A 3 9.09 5.51 0.61
C ALA A 3 10.49 4.93 0.39
N LYS A 4 11.24 4.66 1.48
CA LYS A 4 12.64 4.21 1.41
C LYS A 4 12.78 2.89 0.64
N GLU A 5 11.76 2.03 0.70
CA GLU A 5 11.70 0.77 -0.04
C GLU A 5 11.76 0.97 -1.56
N GLY A 6 11.31 2.12 -2.06
CA GLY A 6 11.38 2.45 -3.48
C GLY A 6 12.81 2.56 -3.99
N LEU A 7 13.79 2.85 -3.12
CA LEU A 7 15.20 2.94 -3.52
C LEU A 7 15.74 1.60 -4.01
N TYR A 8 15.23 0.48 -3.51
CA TYR A 8 15.59 -0.86 -3.99
C TYR A 8 15.14 -1.13 -5.43
N PHE A 9 14.26 -0.29 -6.00
CA PHE A 9 13.78 -0.39 -7.38
C PHE A 9 14.36 0.71 -8.25
N VAL A 10 14.35 1.95 -7.74
CA VAL A 10 14.82 3.12 -8.47
C VAL A 10 16.31 3.03 -8.75
N ILE A 11 17.16 2.73 -7.76
CA ILE A 11 18.62 2.72 -7.94
C ILE A 11 19.04 1.66 -8.98
N PRO A 12 18.63 0.38 -8.88
CA PRO A 12 18.96 -0.60 -9.90
C PRO A 12 18.42 -0.23 -11.29
N SER A 13 17.22 0.35 -11.36
CA SER A 13 16.67 0.79 -12.66
C SER A 13 17.54 1.87 -13.31
N ILE A 14 18.07 2.82 -12.53
CA ILE A 14 18.97 3.87 -13.04
C ILE A 14 20.30 3.27 -13.50
N ILE A 15 20.89 2.37 -12.71
CA ILE A 15 22.16 1.71 -13.06
C ILE A 15 22.01 0.93 -14.37
N ILE A 16 20.91 0.17 -14.53
CA ILE A 16 20.61 -0.57 -15.76
C ILE A 16 20.44 0.37 -16.95
N ASN A 17 19.73 1.49 -16.77
CA ASN A 17 19.59 2.52 -17.81
C ASN A 17 20.97 3.04 -18.25
N VAL A 18 21.82 3.45 -17.30
CA VAL A 18 23.16 3.98 -17.60
C VAL A 18 24.01 2.93 -18.30
N PHE A 19 23.99 1.68 -17.82
CA PHE A 19 24.76 0.58 -18.42
C PHE A 19 24.33 0.30 -19.87
N ILE A 20 23.02 0.20 -20.11
CA ILE A 20 22.47 -0.04 -21.45
C ILE A 20 22.81 1.11 -22.38
N ILE A 21 22.59 2.37 -21.96
CA ILE A 21 22.94 3.54 -22.77
C ILE A 21 24.43 3.55 -23.11
N SER A 22 25.30 3.26 -22.13
CA SER A 22 26.75 3.22 -22.34
C SER A 22 27.15 2.08 -23.27
N PHE A 23 26.57 0.88 -23.11
CA PHE A 23 26.84 -0.28 -23.96
C PHE A 23 26.41 -0.02 -25.40
N PHE A 24 25.22 0.53 -25.62
CA PHE A 24 24.74 0.89 -26.95
C PHE A 24 25.61 2.00 -27.56
N ASN A 25 25.93 3.06 -26.82
CA ASN A 25 26.81 4.12 -27.33
C ASN A 25 28.18 3.56 -27.75
N TRP A 26 28.77 2.66 -26.97
CA TRP A 26 30.03 1.99 -27.31
C TRP A 26 29.89 1.07 -28.53
N PHE A 27 28.88 0.20 -28.55
CA PHE A 27 28.65 -0.78 -29.63
C PHE A 27 28.32 -0.10 -30.97
N TYR A 28 27.57 1.01 -30.93
CA TYR A 28 27.14 1.74 -32.12
C TYR A 28 28.10 2.86 -32.54
N ALA A 29 29.07 3.25 -31.70
CA ALA A 29 30.10 4.22 -32.08
C ALA A 29 30.88 3.79 -33.34
N ASP A 30 31.10 2.49 -33.53
CA ASP A 30 31.79 1.94 -34.70
C ASP A 30 30.87 1.76 -35.93
N VAL A 31 29.57 1.57 -35.73
CA VAL A 31 28.62 1.22 -36.82
C VAL A 31 27.84 2.43 -37.36
N TYR A 32 27.58 3.46 -36.54
CA TYR A 32 26.55 4.48 -36.81
C TYR A 32 27.06 5.92 -36.94
N SER A 33 28.38 6.16 -36.89
CA SER A 33 28.97 7.51 -36.97
C SER A 33 28.57 8.32 -38.22
N LYS A 34 27.95 7.69 -39.24
CA LYS A 34 27.50 8.34 -40.47
C LYS A 34 25.98 8.58 -40.60
N PHE A 35 25.11 7.92 -39.83
CA PHE A 35 23.68 7.93 -40.17
C PHE A 35 22.73 8.58 -39.16
N PHE A 36 22.91 8.49 -37.84
CA PHE A 36 21.90 9.00 -36.90
C PHE A 36 22.45 9.30 -35.49
N PRO A 37 22.87 10.55 -35.16
CA PRO A 37 23.53 10.85 -33.89
C PRO A 37 22.62 10.93 -32.64
N TYR A 38 21.29 10.84 -32.78
CA TYR A 38 20.36 11.30 -31.73
C TYR A 38 19.31 10.29 -31.27
N PHE A 39 19.29 9.06 -31.82
CA PHE A 39 18.20 8.11 -31.55
C PHE A 39 18.30 7.37 -30.20
N GLY A 40 19.48 7.37 -29.55
CA GLY A 40 19.75 6.53 -28.37
C GLY A 40 19.31 7.08 -27.02
N TRP A 41 19.04 8.38 -26.88
CA TRP A 41 18.84 9.01 -25.57
C TRP A 41 17.38 9.14 -25.14
N PHE A 42 16.43 9.22 -26.07
CA PHE A 42 15.06 9.67 -25.78
C PHE A 42 13.98 8.58 -25.67
N TYR A 43 14.25 7.32 -26.07
CA TYR A 43 13.19 6.32 -26.27
C TYR A 43 13.37 5.01 -25.51
N SER A 44 14.24 4.93 -24.52
CA SER A 44 14.36 3.69 -23.77
C SER A 44 13.12 3.50 -22.87
N PRO A 45 12.30 2.44 -23.04
CA PRO A 45 11.17 2.13 -22.16
C PRO A 45 11.60 1.97 -20.68
N LEU A 46 12.90 1.85 -20.44
CA LEU A 46 13.51 1.79 -19.13
C LEU A 46 13.46 3.12 -18.35
N PHE A 47 13.40 4.28 -19.02
CA PHE A 47 13.16 5.55 -18.32
C PHE A 47 11.73 5.63 -17.79
N ALA A 48 10.76 5.15 -18.58
CA ALA A 48 9.37 5.04 -18.14
C ALA A 48 9.25 4.10 -16.93
N LEU A 49 10.04 3.02 -16.90
CA LEU A 49 10.09 2.12 -15.75
C LEU A 49 10.66 2.79 -14.48
N THR A 50 11.75 3.56 -14.62
CA THR A 50 12.30 4.34 -13.49
C THR A 50 11.28 5.38 -12.99
N ALA A 51 10.65 6.12 -13.91
CA ALA A 51 9.60 7.08 -13.58
C ALA A 51 8.41 6.42 -12.89
N PHE A 52 8.01 5.22 -13.35
CA PHE A 52 6.98 4.41 -12.72
C PHE A 52 7.34 4.06 -11.28
N PHE A 53 8.56 3.59 -10.99
CA PHE A 53 8.95 3.30 -9.61
C PHE A 53 8.97 4.55 -8.73
N ILE A 54 9.46 5.68 -9.25
CA ILE A 54 9.42 6.96 -8.51
C ILE A 54 7.96 7.33 -8.15
N PHE A 55 7.05 7.21 -9.12
CA PHE A 55 5.64 7.49 -8.93
C PHE A 55 4.94 6.50 -7.99
N PHE A 56 5.24 5.20 -8.11
CA PHE A 56 4.63 4.13 -7.33
C PHE A 56 4.98 4.23 -5.84
N PHE A 57 6.25 4.50 -5.54
CA PHE A 57 6.76 4.62 -4.17
C PHE A 57 6.67 6.05 -3.59
N ARG A 58 5.91 6.93 -4.23
CA ARG A 58 5.64 8.27 -3.70
C ARG A 58 4.92 8.17 -2.37
N ASP A 59 5.30 9.02 -1.43
CA ASP A 59 4.72 9.01 -0.09
C ASP A 59 4.55 10.44 0.43
N PRO A 60 3.59 11.21 -0.11
CA PRO A 60 3.37 12.60 0.27
C PRO A 60 2.96 12.73 1.74
N ASP A 61 3.37 13.81 2.38
CA ASP A 61 2.88 14.15 3.71
C ASP A 61 1.42 14.58 3.65
N ARG A 62 0.66 14.19 4.67
CA ARG A 62 -0.78 14.39 4.75
C ARG A 62 -1.14 14.80 6.17
N LYS A 63 -2.07 15.74 6.27
CA LYS A 63 -2.70 16.11 7.53
C LYS A 63 -4.05 15.41 7.62
N PRO A 64 -4.36 14.71 8.72
CA PRO A 64 -5.67 14.13 8.94
C PRO A 64 -6.77 15.20 8.86
N GLU A 65 -7.85 14.90 8.16
CA GLU A 65 -9.03 15.76 8.11
C GLU A 65 -10.01 15.38 9.23
N GLY A 66 -10.61 16.40 9.85
CA GLY A 66 -11.67 16.25 10.84
C GLY A 66 -11.36 15.32 12.03
N ASP A 67 -12.41 15.07 12.80
CA ASP A 67 -12.40 14.11 13.90
C ASP A 67 -12.89 12.74 13.44
N GLY A 68 -12.35 11.68 14.06
CA GLY A 68 -12.72 10.30 13.77
C GLY A 68 -11.53 9.44 13.33
N ILE A 69 -11.83 8.22 12.92
CA ILE A 69 -10.85 7.22 12.48
C ILE A 69 -10.58 7.47 11.00
N ILE A 70 -9.33 7.72 10.63
CA ILE A 70 -8.95 7.96 9.23
C ILE A 70 -8.65 6.66 8.49
N ALA A 71 -8.73 6.71 7.16
CA ALA A 71 -8.34 5.61 6.32
C ALA A 71 -6.87 5.20 6.58
N PRO A 72 -6.60 3.91 6.81
CA PRO A 72 -5.23 3.43 7.03
C PRO A 72 -4.44 3.32 5.72
N THR A 73 -5.10 3.20 4.57
CA THR A 73 -4.45 3.11 3.25
C THR A 73 -5.19 3.93 2.20
N ASP A 74 -4.49 4.25 1.11
CA ASP A 74 -5.15 4.73 -0.11
C ASP A 74 -5.86 3.57 -0.77
N GLY A 75 -6.94 3.84 -1.50
CA GLY A 75 -7.62 2.82 -2.28
C GLY A 75 -9.12 2.96 -2.27
N THR A 76 -9.79 1.97 -2.85
CA THR A 76 -11.25 1.90 -2.91
C THR A 76 -11.77 0.99 -1.81
N VAL A 77 -12.77 1.44 -1.05
CA VAL A 77 -13.48 0.58 -0.09
C VAL A 77 -14.28 -0.45 -0.87
N THR A 78 -13.96 -1.73 -0.72
CA THR A 78 -14.61 -2.82 -1.49
C THR A 78 -15.58 -3.64 -0.64
N PHE A 79 -15.41 -3.62 0.69
CA PHE A 79 -16.27 -4.36 1.60
C PHE A 79 -16.36 -3.63 2.94
N VAL A 80 -17.57 -3.60 3.50
CA VAL A 80 -17.85 -3.13 4.85
C VAL A 80 -18.84 -4.10 5.49
N LYS A 81 -18.53 -4.56 6.70
CA LYS A 81 -19.40 -5.44 7.48
C LYS A 81 -19.38 -5.05 8.94
N GLN A 82 -20.55 -4.88 9.53
CA GLN A 82 -20.74 -4.60 10.95
C GLN A 82 -21.55 -5.72 11.58
N GLU A 83 -20.90 -6.55 12.39
CA GLU A 83 -21.54 -7.68 13.09
C GLU A 83 -20.97 -7.81 14.49
N ASN A 84 -21.83 -8.13 15.47
CA ASN A 84 -21.43 -8.44 16.86
C ASN A 84 -20.50 -7.38 17.49
N GLY A 85 -20.78 -6.10 17.24
CA GLY A 85 -19.95 -5.01 17.77
C GLY A 85 -18.56 -4.93 17.16
N LYS A 86 -18.36 -5.43 15.94
CA LYS A 86 -17.10 -5.35 15.19
C LYS A 86 -17.36 -4.82 13.79
N THR A 87 -16.56 -3.85 13.38
CA THR A 87 -16.56 -3.32 12.01
C THR A 87 -15.34 -3.87 11.26
N THR A 88 -15.58 -4.49 10.11
CA THR A 88 -14.54 -4.99 9.20
C THR A 88 -14.64 -4.27 7.86
N ILE A 89 -13.51 -3.75 7.38
CA ILE A 89 -13.41 -3.01 6.12
C ILE A 89 -12.27 -3.56 5.29
N PHE A 90 -12.51 -3.78 4.00
CA PHE A 90 -11.45 -4.05 3.04
C PHE A 90 -11.26 -2.83 2.14
N ILE A 91 -10.01 -2.45 1.94
CA ILE A 91 -9.61 -1.35 1.06
C ILE A 91 -8.62 -1.90 0.04
N GLU A 92 -8.98 -1.78 -1.22
CA GLU A 92 -8.17 -2.23 -2.34
C GLU A 92 -7.31 -1.09 -2.88
N LEU A 93 -6.01 -1.31 -2.98
CA LEU A 93 -5.06 -0.34 -3.52
C LEU A 93 -4.83 -0.61 -5.01
N ALA A 94 -5.01 0.39 -5.85
CA ALA A 94 -4.58 0.35 -7.24
C ALA A 94 -3.09 0.64 -7.37
N ALA A 95 -2.48 0.27 -8.50
CA ALA A 95 -1.06 0.59 -8.77
C ALA A 95 -0.77 2.10 -8.76
N SER A 96 -1.79 2.92 -9.01
CA SER A 96 -1.69 4.37 -8.94
C SER A 96 -1.76 4.92 -7.52
N ASP A 97 -2.15 4.14 -6.50
CA ASP A 97 -2.33 4.61 -5.12
C ASP A 97 -1.02 4.72 -4.33
N VAL A 98 -1.06 5.45 -3.21
CA VAL A 98 0.07 5.46 -2.27
C VAL A 98 0.02 4.20 -1.42
N HIS A 99 1.07 3.41 -1.49
CA HIS A 99 1.14 2.09 -0.87
C HIS A 99 1.66 2.11 0.58
N THR A 100 1.98 3.28 1.13
CA THR A 100 2.32 3.45 2.55
C THR A 100 1.05 3.50 3.40
N GLN A 101 0.97 2.63 4.39
CA GLN A 101 -0.11 2.60 5.38
C GLN A 101 0.20 3.53 6.56
N ARG A 102 -0.86 4.09 7.13
CA ARG A 102 -0.81 4.98 8.29
C ARG A 102 -1.72 4.49 9.41
N SER A 103 -1.38 4.86 10.63
CA SER A 103 -2.18 4.58 11.81
C SER A 103 -3.52 5.33 11.73
N PRO A 104 -4.66 4.64 11.83
CA PRO A 104 -5.97 5.25 11.69
C PRO A 104 -6.35 6.12 12.89
N VAL A 105 -5.70 5.87 14.04
CA VAL A 105 -5.86 6.58 15.31
C VAL A 105 -4.51 6.68 16.03
N GLU A 106 -4.47 7.45 17.11
CA GLU A 106 -3.39 7.38 18.08
C GLU A 106 -3.57 6.15 19.00
N GLY A 107 -2.50 5.43 19.30
CA GLY A 107 -2.58 4.23 20.12
C GLY A 107 -1.25 3.51 20.32
N LYS A 108 -1.32 2.34 20.97
CA LYS A 108 -0.19 1.46 21.23
C LYS A 108 -0.27 0.21 20.36
N ILE A 109 0.85 -0.18 19.77
CA ILE A 109 0.99 -1.44 19.02
C ILE A 109 1.12 -2.59 20.02
N LEU A 110 0.14 -3.49 20.00
CA LEU A 110 0.07 -4.66 20.87
C LEU A 110 0.86 -5.84 20.31
N ASN A 111 0.84 -6.04 18.99
CA ASN A 111 1.54 -7.14 18.34
C ASN A 111 1.79 -6.83 16.86
N VAL A 112 2.92 -7.29 16.34
CA VAL A 112 3.23 -7.29 14.91
C VAL A 112 3.64 -8.70 14.50
N GLU A 113 2.77 -9.38 13.75
CA GLU A 113 2.96 -10.76 13.32
C GLU A 113 3.17 -10.81 11.80
N LYS A 114 4.30 -11.36 11.35
CA LYS A 114 4.54 -11.65 9.94
C LYS A 114 4.22 -13.12 9.65
N ILE A 115 3.28 -13.35 8.75
CA ILE A 115 2.85 -14.68 8.33
C ILE A 115 3.31 -14.93 6.89
N LYS A 116 4.09 -16.00 6.71
CA LYS A 116 4.50 -16.47 5.39
C LYS A 116 3.29 -17.04 4.64
N GLY A 117 3.27 -16.85 3.33
CA GLY A 117 2.21 -17.37 2.47
C GLY A 117 2.65 -17.39 1.01
N ALA A 118 1.74 -17.83 0.15
CA ALA A 118 1.86 -17.78 -1.30
C ALA A 118 1.72 -16.35 -1.83
N HIS A 119 1.69 -16.22 -3.16
CA HIS A 119 1.56 -14.96 -3.87
C HIS A 119 0.53 -15.13 -4.98
N HIS A 120 -0.71 -15.42 -4.60
CA HIS A 120 -1.80 -15.49 -5.57
C HIS A 120 -2.19 -14.09 -6.00
N PRO A 121 -2.58 -13.91 -7.28
CA PRO A 121 -3.10 -12.64 -7.72
C PRO A 121 -4.36 -12.32 -6.94
N ILE A 122 -4.45 -11.08 -6.49
CA ILE A 122 -5.65 -10.55 -5.88
C ILE A 122 -6.34 -9.79 -7.00
N TYR A 123 -7.22 -10.48 -7.74
CA TYR A 123 -8.09 -9.86 -8.73
C TYR A 123 -9.53 -10.00 -8.24
N PHE A 124 -10.24 -8.87 -8.15
CA PHE A 124 -11.64 -8.87 -7.80
C PHE A 124 -12.47 -8.89 -9.08
N VAL A 125 -12.93 -10.08 -9.45
CA VAL A 125 -13.98 -10.25 -10.48
C VAL A 125 -15.31 -10.02 -9.77
N ASN A 126 -15.99 -8.91 -10.04
CA ASN A 126 -17.33 -8.51 -9.60
C ASN A 126 -17.55 -8.10 -8.14
N THR A 127 -18.33 -7.01 -8.01
CA THR A 127 -18.87 -6.34 -6.82
C THR A 127 -19.95 -7.12 -6.07
N SER A 128 -20.23 -8.36 -6.45
CA SER A 128 -21.33 -9.19 -5.90
C SER A 128 -20.87 -10.29 -4.94
N LYS A 129 -19.67 -10.17 -4.36
CA LYS A 129 -19.00 -11.29 -3.67
C LYS A 129 -19.13 -11.25 -2.15
N SER A 130 -19.45 -12.41 -1.58
CA SER A 130 -19.57 -12.65 -0.13
C SER A 130 -18.21 -12.71 0.56
N GLU A 131 -18.17 -12.57 1.90
CA GLU A 131 -16.95 -12.68 2.73
C GLU A 131 -16.05 -13.87 2.32
N ASN A 132 -16.67 -15.00 1.94
CA ASN A 132 -15.99 -16.24 1.54
C ASN A 132 -15.16 -16.14 0.24
N GLU A 133 -15.49 -15.23 -0.67
CA GLU A 133 -14.73 -15.05 -1.90
C GLU A 133 -13.54 -14.09 -1.75
N TYR A 134 -13.54 -13.25 -0.71
CA TYR A 134 -12.33 -12.53 -0.27
C TYR A 134 -11.30 -13.52 0.33
N THR A 135 -11.76 -14.65 0.86
CA THR A 135 -11.01 -15.52 1.78
C THR A 135 -9.83 -16.28 1.16
N ILE A 136 -9.88 -16.63 -0.13
CA ILE A 136 -8.87 -17.54 -0.71
C ILE A 136 -7.49 -16.88 -0.83
N PRO A 137 -7.32 -15.69 -1.43
CA PRO A 137 -6.03 -15.00 -1.43
C PRO A 137 -5.67 -14.44 -0.05
N VAL A 138 -6.62 -13.90 0.71
CA VAL A 138 -6.38 -13.30 2.04
C VAL A 138 -5.71 -14.27 3.01
N ASN A 139 -6.16 -15.53 3.03
CA ASN A 139 -5.64 -16.54 3.97
C ASN A 139 -4.43 -17.30 3.46
N LYS A 140 -4.19 -17.32 2.13
CA LYS A 140 -3.05 -18.03 1.54
C LYS A 140 -1.85 -17.13 1.30
N ASN A 141 -2.04 -15.82 1.11
CA ASN A 141 -0.94 -14.91 0.80
C ASN A 141 -0.14 -14.47 2.01
N GLU A 142 1.12 -14.05 1.76
CA GLU A 142 1.96 -13.38 2.75
C GLU A 142 1.23 -12.15 3.33
N ARG A 143 1.26 -12.04 4.67
CA ARG A 143 0.57 -10.97 5.38
C ARG A 143 1.35 -10.50 6.61
N ILE A 144 1.17 -9.22 6.95
CA ILE A 144 1.59 -8.66 8.23
C ILE A 144 0.33 -8.22 8.96
N LYS A 145 0.15 -8.70 10.19
CA LYS A 145 -0.90 -8.24 11.10
C LYS A 145 -0.29 -7.28 12.11
N ILE A 146 -0.96 -6.16 12.30
CA ILE A 146 -0.64 -5.14 13.30
C ILE A 146 -1.86 -5.02 14.20
N ASP A 147 -1.76 -5.54 15.40
CA ASP A 147 -2.77 -5.38 16.45
C ASP A 147 -2.42 -4.12 17.26
N MET A 148 -3.40 -3.27 17.51
CA MET A 148 -3.22 -2.04 18.27
C MET A 148 -4.44 -1.71 19.12
N VAL A 149 -4.24 -0.83 20.10
CA VAL A 149 -5.28 -0.33 20.99
C VAL A 149 -5.21 1.18 21.07
N ASP A 150 -6.36 1.85 21.03
CA ASP A 150 -6.44 3.30 21.23
C ASP A 150 -6.35 3.68 22.72
N LYS A 151 -6.35 4.98 22.99
CA LYS A 151 -6.36 5.52 24.37
C LYS A 151 -7.59 5.14 25.21
N ASN A 152 -8.68 4.74 24.57
CA ASN A 152 -9.93 4.35 25.21
C ASN A 152 -10.03 2.83 25.41
N GLY A 153 -8.98 2.07 25.09
CA GLY A 153 -8.97 0.61 25.19
C GLY A 153 -9.62 -0.11 24.00
N VAL A 154 -10.00 0.60 22.93
CA VAL A 154 -10.61 0.01 21.74
C VAL A 154 -9.55 -0.71 20.92
N LYS A 155 -9.74 -2.00 20.70
CA LYS A 155 -8.82 -2.81 19.89
C LYS A 155 -9.15 -2.70 18.41
N MET A 156 -8.09 -2.71 17.62
CA MET A 156 -8.17 -2.78 16.17
C MET A 156 -7.01 -3.55 15.58
N LYS A 157 -7.20 -4.04 14.37
CA LYS A 157 -6.25 -4.85 13.63
C LYS A 157 -6.15 -4.33 12.21
N ILE A 158 -4.92 -4.17 11.75
CA ILE A 158 -4.59 -3.87 10.36
C ILE A 158 -3.85 -5.07 9.80
N THR A 159 -4.40 -5.68 8.76
CA THR A 159 -3.76 -6.77 8.04
C THR A 159 -3.36 -6.31 6.65
N GLN A 160 -2.04 -6.19 6.44
CA GLN A 160 -1.42 -5.93 5.14
C GLN A 160 -1.30 -7.24 4.37
N ILE A 161 -1.84 -7.29 3.14
CA ILE A 161 -1.88 -8.53 2.34
C ILE A 161 -1.15 -8.30 1.03
N ALA A 162 -0.09 -9.07 0.79
CA ALA A 162 0.69 -8.98 -0.44
C ALA A 162 -0.03 -9.64 -1.62
N GLY A 163 0.08 -9.02 -2.81
CA GLY A 163 -0.42 -9.58 -4.06
C GLY A 163 0.58 -10.54 -4.75
N ALA A 164 0.26 -10.94 -5.99
CA ALA A 164 1.06 -11.90 -6.76
C ALA A 164 2.49 -11.44 -7.08
N VAL A 165 2.69 -10.14 -7.24
CA VAL A 165 3.91 -9.64 -7.89
C VAL A 165 5.10 -9.55 -6.91
N ALA A 166 4.93 -9.65 -5.59
CA ALA A 166 6.10 -9.64 -4.69
C ALA A 166 5.88 -10.00 -3.20
N ARG A 167 6.95 -10.54 -2.59
CA ARG A 167 7.21 -10.72 -1.13
C ARG A 167 7.54 -9.40 -0.39
N ARG A 168 6.57 -8.52 -0.10
CA ARG A 168 6.94 -7.12 0.20
C ARG A 168 6.01 -6.33 1.13
N CYS A 169 5.27 -6.98 2.03
CA CYS A 169 4.75 -6.25 3.19
C CYS A 169 5.92 -5.93 4.14
N ARG A 170 6.02 -4.69 4.61
CA ARG A 170 6.97 -4.29 5.65
C ARG A 170 6.27 -3.45 6.70
N SER A 171 6.48 -3.82 7.97
CA SER A 171 6.10 -2.98 9.11
C SER A 171 7.19 -1.96 9.40
N TYR A 172 6.78 -0.73 9.70
CA TYR A 172 7.66 0.32 10.22
C TYR A 172 7.61 0.41 11.75
N VAL A 173 6.64 -0.26 12.36
CA VAL A 173 6.42 -0.30 13.81
C VAL A 173 6.70 -1.70 14.36
N LYS A 174 6.94 -1.76 15.67
CA LYS A 174 7.17 -2.98 16.44
C LYS A 174 6.20 -3.05 17.60
N THR A 175 6.03 -4.26 18.15
CA THR A 175 5.29 -4.47 19.39
C THR A 175 5.83 -3.57 20.50
N GLY A 176 4.93 -2.85 21.18
CA GLY A 176 5.26 -1.91 22.25
C GLY A 176 5.34 -0.45 21.80
N ASP A 177 5.47 -0.16 20.51
CA ASP A 177 5.53 1.20 20.00
C ASP A 177 4.23 1.97 20.26
N THR A 178 4.34 3.28 20.45
CA THR A 178 3.20 4.21 20.43
C THR A 178 3.19 4.97 19.11
N VAL A 179 2.02 5.13 18.51
CA VAL A 179 1.83 5.75 17.21
C VAL A 179 0.83 6.89 17.29
N GLN A 180 1.09 7.97 16.56
CA GLN A 180 0.12 9.07 16.40
C GLN A 180 -0.86 8.78 15.25
N ARG A 181 -2.04 9.40 15.30
CA ARG A 181 -3.01 9.38 14.19
C ARG A 181 -2.35 9.93 12.91
N GLY A 182 -2.33 9.12 11.84
CA GLY A 182 -1.69 9.47 10.57
C GLY A 182 -0.20 9.12 10.47
N GLN A 183 0.42 8.61 11.55
CA GLN A 183 1.81 8.14 11.51
C GLN A 183 1.95 6.94 10.57
N ARG A 184 3.04 6.87 9.81
CA ARG A 184 3.34 5.74 8.91
C ARG A 184 3.62 4.48 9.72
N ILE A 185 2.93 3.39 9.40
CA ILE A 185 3.04 2.10 10.11
C ILE A 185 3.60 0.96 9.25
N GLY A 186 3.61 1.12 7.93
CA GLY A 186 4.18 0.14 7.04
C GLY A 186 3.92 0.44 5.57
N ILE A 187 4.28 -0.51 4.71
CA ILE A 187 4.09 -0.44 3.26
C ILE A 187 3.74 -1.82 2.70
N ILE A 188 2.90 -1.84 1.66
CA ILE A 188 2.64 -3.04 0.84
C ILE A 188 3.19 -2.77 -0.57
N MET A 189 4.39 -3.25 -0.89
CA MET A 189 4.95 -2.97 -2.23
C MET A 189 4.27 -3.84 -3.29
N PHE A 190 3.76 -3.22 -4.34
CA PHE A 190 2.93 -3.89 -5.38
C PHE A 190 1.71 -4.59 -4.76
N GLY A 191 1.20 -3.98 -3.69
CA GLY A 191 0.07 -4.44 -2.91
C GLY A 191 -1.26 -4.22 -3.60
N SER A 192 -2.26 -4.96 -3.12
CA SER A 192 -3.63 -4.85 -3.63
C SER A 192 -4.64 -4.71 -2.49
N LEU A 193 -4.37 -5.17 -1.26
CA LEU A 193 -5.42 -5.24 -0.24
C LEU A 193 -4.95 -4.94 1.18
N LEU A 194 -5.76 -4.16 1.89
CA LEU A 194 -5.67 -3.99 3.33
C LEU A 194 -7.02 -4.37 3.97
N LYS A 195 -6.95 -5.20 5.02
CA LYS A 195 -8.09 -5.47 5.89
C LYS A 195 -7.94 -4.68 7.17
N TYR A 196 -8.96 -3.89 7.52
CA TYR A 196 -9.06 -3.15 8.77
C TYR A 196 -10.21 -3.70 9.61
N GLU A 197 -9.96 -3.96 10.88
CA GLU A 197 -10.95 -4.46 11.83
C GLU A 197 -10.90 -3.62 13.10
N ILE A 198 -12.04 -3.21 13.63
CA ILE A 198 -12.14 -2.43 14.87
C ILE A 198 -13.35 -2.85 15.70
N GLU A 199 -13.17 -2.91 17.02
CA GLU A 199 -14.24 -3.14 18.00
C GLU A 199 -15.10 -1.88 18.20
N GLY A 200 -16.40 -2.05 18.34
CA GLY A 200 -17.40 -1.00 18.50
C GLY A 200 -18.32 -0.82 17.30
N GLN A 201 -19.32 0.04 17.49
CA GLN A 201 -20.23 0.49 16.45
C GLN A 201 -19.84 1.89 15.97
N TYR A 202 -19.86 2.07 14.65
CA TYR A 202 -19.38 3.28 14.00
C TYR A 202 -20.32 3.68 12.87
N GLU A 203 -20.46 4.98 12.67
CA GLU A 203 -20.99 5.54 11.44
C GLU A 203 -19.93 5.38 10.33
N ILE A 204 -20.35 4.83 9.19
CA ILE A 204 -19.50 4.68 8.00
C ILE A 204 -19.49 6.00 7.23
N ILE A 205 -18.39 6.74 7.28
CA ILE A 205 -18.25 8.02 6.56
C ILE A 205 -17.82 7.81 5.10
N LYS A 206 -17.04 6.75 4.86
CA LYS A 206 -16.63 6.33 3.51
C LYS A 206 -17.03 4.88 3.27
N GLY A 207 -18.03 4.70 2.41
CA GLY A 207 -18.68 3.42 2.12
C GLY A 207 -18.11 2.70 0.89
N ILE A 208 -18.72 1.56 0.56
CA ILE A 208 -18.32 0.72 -0.58
C ILE A 208 -18.35 1.53 -1.88
N GLY A 209 -17.30 1.40 -2.69
CA GLY A 209 -17.10 2.10 -3.97
C GLY A 209 -16.40 3.45 -3.84
N GLU A 210 -16.28 4.02 -2.64
CA GLU A 210 -15.59 5.29 -2.45
C GLU A 210 -14.07 5.12 -2.37
N HIS A 211 -13.35 6.04 -3.02
CA HIS A 211 -11.90 6.13 -2.94
C HIS A 211 -11.47 6.97 -1.72
N VAL A 212 -10.53 6.44 -0.96
CA VAL A 212 -10.00 7.04 0.27
C VAL A 212 -8.50 7.30 0.18
N LYS A 213 -8.05 8.32 0.92
CA LYS A 213 -6.64 8.69 1.04
C LYS A 213 -6.16 8.42 2.47
N SER A 214 -5.19 7.52 2.62
CA SER A 214 -4.47 7.21 3.86
C SER A 214 -4.03 8.49 4.58
N GLY A 215 -4.16 8.56 5.91
CA GLY A 215 -3.63 9.71 6.63
C GLY A 215 -4.45 10.99 6.50
N LYS A 216 -5.54 10.98 5.72
CA LYS A 216 -6.30 12.18 5.34
C LYS A 216 -7.80 12.01 5.56
N HIS A 217 -8.47 11.17 4.76
CA HIS A 217 -9.93 11.07 4.81
C HIS A 217 -10.40 10.32 6.07
N VAL A 218 -11.46 10.82 6.71
CA VAL A 218 -12.17 10.09 7.76
C VAL A 218 -12.91 8.91 7.14
N LEU A 219 -12.68 7.72 7.69
CA LEU A 219 -13.31 6.46 7.29
C LEU A 219 -14.51 6.14 8.18
N LEU A 220 -14.36 6.32 9.50
CA LEU A 220 -15.38 6.01 10.51
C LEU A 220 -15.50 7.12 11.54
N LYS A 221 -16.72 7.33 12.04
CA LYS A 221 -16.98 8.10 13.27
C LYS A 221 -17.63 7.22 14.32
N ARG A 222 -17.21 7.40 15.58
CA ARG A 222 -17.80 6.66 16.70
C ARG A 222 -19.23 7.15 16.90
N LEU A 223 -20.19 6.23 16.99
CA LEU A 223 -21.55 6.58 17.41
C LEU A 223 -21.48 7.04 18.87
N GLN A 224 -22.04 8.22 19.14
CA GLN A 224 -22.11 8.78 20.50
C GLN A 224 -23.04 7.94 21.38
#